data_AF-A0A6H2DRA8-F1
#
_entry.id   AF-A0A6H2DRA8-F1
#
_cell.length_a   1.000
_cell.length_b   1.000
_cell.length_c   1.000
_cell.angle_alpha   90.00
_cell.angle_beta   90.00
_cell.angle_gamma   90.00
#
_symmetry.space_group_name_H-M   'P 1'
#
loop_
_entity.id
_entity.type
_entity.pdbx_description
1 polymer ?
#
loop_
_entity_poly.entity_id
_entity_poly.type
_entity_poly.pdbx_seq_one_letter_code
_entity_poly.pdbx_strand_id
1 'polypeptide(L)'
;MPTPSPLEDPLNAHIAWTRYWQLMRWMALITIGCVVVALSILFYLHGLVSIHIYIAAAGGVFFALMLTSALMGLVFLSSGSGHDDCIDDPVSRDISPDE
;
A
#
# COMPACT_ATOMS: atom_id res chain seq x y z
N MET A 1 -31.46 -8.99 -7.92
CA MET A 1 -30.97 -7.86 -7.10
C MET A 1 -29.47 -8.05 -6.99
N PRO A 2 -28.63 -7.02 -7.19
CA PRO A 2 -27.19 -7.16 -7.07
C PRO A 2 -26.83 -7.71 -5.69
N THR A 3 -25.88 -8.64 -5.62
CA THR A 3 -25.36 -9.11 -4.34
C THR A 3 -24.67 -7.97 -3.60
N PRO A 4 -24.92 -7.77 -2.29
CA PRO A 4 -24.29 -6.70 -1.50
C PRO A 4 -22.78 -6.77 -1.62
N SER A 5 -22.12 -5.62 -1.78
CA SER A 5 -20.67 -5.61 -1.97
C SER A 5 -19.95 -6.04 -0.67
N PRO A 6 -18.91 -6.88 -0.71
CA PRO A 6 -18.17 -7.31 0.47
C PRO A 6 -17.50 -6.18 1.29
N LEU A 7 -17.48 -4.94 0.77
CA LEU A 7 -17.00 -3.75 1.47
C LEU A 7 -18.10 -3.03 2.28
N GLU A 8 -19.38 -3.33 2.06
CA GLU A 8 -20.48 -2.81 2.87
C GLU A 8 -20.57 -3.50 4.24
N ASP A 9 -19.92 -4.65 4.39
CA ASP A 9 -19.74 -5.30 5.68
C ASP A 9 -18.58 -4.61 6.46
N PRO A 10 -18.89 -3.86 7.54
CA PRO A 10 -17.85 -3.16 8.31
C PRO A 10 -16.79 -4.11 8.87
N LEU A 11 -17.12 -5.39 9.09
CA LEU A 11 -16.16 -6.38 9.59
C LEU A 11 -15.06 -6.68 8.56
N ASN A 12 -15.43 -6.83 7.29
CA ASN A 12 -14.48 -7.17 6.22
C ASN A 12 -13.57 -5.99 5.86
N ALA A 13 -14.12 -4.77 5.83
CA ALA A 13 -13.36 -3.54 5.62
C ALA A 13 -12.27 -3.32 6.69
N HIS A 14 -12.59 -3.59 7.97
CA HIS A 14 -11.62 -3.49 9.06
C HIS A 14 -10.45 -4.47 8.93
N ILE A 15 -10.70 -5.70 8.48
CA ILE A 15 -9.66 -6.71 8.28
C ILE A 15 -8.72 -6.30 7.14
N ALA A 16 -9.26 -5.83 6.02
CA ALA A 16 -8.45 -5.34 4.89
C ALA A 16 -7.55 -4.16 5.29
N TRP A 17 -8.10 -3.19 6.03
CA TRP A 17 -7.34 -2.02 6.49
C TRP A 17 -6.24 -2.38 7.50
N THR A 18 -6.50 -3.34 8.39
CA THR A 18 -5.50 -3.81 9.36
C THR A 18 -4.28 -4.41 8.67
N ARG A 19 -4.50 -5.20 7.60
CA ARG A 19 -3.42 -5.80 6.80
C ARG A 19 -2.60 -4.74 6.08
N TYR A 20 -3.25 -3.73 5.51
CA TYR A 20 -2.57 -2.59 4.88
C TYR A 20 -1.62 -1.86 5.85
N TRP A 21 -2.09 -1.52 7.05
CA TRP A 21 -1.24 -0.87 8.05
C TRP A 21 -0.11 -1.78 8.56
N GLN A 22 -0.34 -3.08 8.65
CA GLN A 22 0.71 -4.04 9.01
C GLN A 22 1.81 -4.06 7.95
N LEU A 23 1.46 -4.09 6.66
CA LEU A 23 2.41 -4.00 5.54
C LEU A 23 3.16 -2.66 5.52
N MET A 24 2.44 -1.55 5.68
CA MET A 24 3.05 -0.21 5.73
C MET A 24 4.05 -0.08 6.89
N ARG A 25 3.76 -0.69 8.05
CA ARG A 25 4.69 -0.68 9.19
C ARG A 25 5.97 -1.45 8.88
N TRP A 26 5.88 -2.60 8.22
CA TRP A 26 7.07 -3.35 7.78
C TRP A 26 7.88 -2.57 6.74
N MET A 27 7.22 -1.95 5.77
CA MET A 27 7.88 -1.10 4.78
C MET A 27 8.56 0.10 5.42
N ALA A 28 7.94 0.72 6.43
CA ALA A 28 8.53 1.82 7.18
C ALA A 28 9.81 1.39 7.90
N LEU A 29 9.80 0.24 8.59
CA LEU A 29 10.98 -0.28 9.28
C LEU A 29 12.14 -0.56 8.32
N ILE A 30 11.87 -1.21 7.19
CA ILE A 30 12.88 -1.50 6.16
C ILE A 30 13.45 -0.19 5.59
N THR A 31 12.56 0.76 5.27
CA THR A 31 12.96 2.05 4.71
C THR A 31 13.81 2.85 5.69
N ILE A 32 13.42 2.92 6.96
CA ILE A 32 14.21 3.56 8.02
C ILE A 32 15.57 2.89 8.13
N GLY A 33 15.62 1.55 8.14
CA GLY A 33 16.88 0.81 8.17
C GLY A 33 17.80 1.18 7.00
N CYS A 34 17.25 1.22 5.78
CA CYS A 34 18.00 1.60 4.58
C CYS A 34 18.51 3.05 4.63
N VAL A 35 17.65 3.99 5.05
CA VAL A 35 18.02 5.41 5.22
C VAL A 35 19.12 5.56 6.27
N VAL A 36 19.00 4.91 7.43
CA VAL A 36 20.01 4.97 8.48
C VAL A 36 21.35 4.42 7.99
N VAL A 37 21.35 3.30 7.27
CA VAL A 37 22.57 2.72 6.68
C VAL A 37 23.20 3.68 5.67
N ALA A 38 22.40 4.23 4.75
CA ALA A 38 22.89 5.17 3.75
C ALA A 38 23.50 6.44 4.37
N LEU A 39 22.82 7.03 5.37
CA LEU A 39 23.34 8.22 6.06
C LEU A 39 24.57 7.91 6.92
N SER A 40 24.63 6.72 7.50
CA SER A 40 25.81 6.26 8.27
C SER A 40 27.04 6.12 7.37
N ILE A 41 26.86 5.56 6.16
CA ILE A 41 27.93 5.49 5.14
C ILE A 41 28.34 6.90 4.70
N LEU A 42 27.37 7.78 4.43
CA LEU A 42 27.64 9.16 4.04
C LEU A 42 28.44 9.90 5.12
N PHE A 43 28.03 9.75 6.38
CA PHE A 43 28.70 10.34 7.53
C PHE A 43 30.12 9.81 7.69
N TYR A 44 30.33 8.51 7.51
CA TYR A 44 31.67 7.91 7.58
C TYR A 44 32.62 8.44 6.50
N LEU A 45 32.12 8.66 5.28
CA LEU A 45 32.94 9.08 4.14
C LEU A 45 33.21 10.59 4.11
N HIS A 46 32.23 11.43 4.45
CA HIS A 46 32.31 12.89 4.27
C HIS A 46 32.28 13.68 5.59
N GLY A 47 32.07 13.03 6.73
CA GLY A 47 31.95 13.70 8.02
C GLY A 47 30.72 14.62 8.13
N LEU A 48 30.79 15.61 9.01
CA LEU A 48 29.70 16.55 9.28
C LEU A 48 29.68 17.71 8.27
N VAL A 49 29.17 17.47 7.06
CA VAL A 49 28.98 18.54 6.06
C VAL A 49 27.98 19.59 6.56
N SER A 50 26.71 19.20 6.76
CA SER A 50 25.68 20.04 7.36
C SER A 50 24.48 19.21 7.79
N ILE A 51 24.00 19.40 9.02
CA ILE A 51 22.87 18.64 9.58
C ILE A 51 21.58 18.78 8.75
N HIS A 52 21.39 19.92 8.08
CA HIS A 52 20.22 20.20 7.25
C HIS A 52 20.15 19.25 6.05
N ILE A 53 21.29 18.91 5.44
CA ILE A 53 21.34 17.95 4.32
C ILE A 53 20.90 16.57 4.81
N TYR A 54 21.40 16.12 5.96
CA TYR A 54 21.06 14.80 6.49
C TYR A 54 19.56 14.69 6.78
N ILE A 55 18.97 15.70 7.41
CA ILE A 55 17.54 15.70 7.75
C ILE A 55 16.68 15.83 6.48
N ALA A 56 17.04 16.72 5.55
CA ALA A 56 16.31 16.90 4.31
C ALA A 56 16.37 15.65 3.42
N ALA A 57 17.53 15.02 3.29
CA ALA A 57 17.70 13.78 2.54
C ALA A 57 16.94 12.63 3.20
N ALA A 58 17.05 12.47 4.52
CA ALA A 58 16.31 11.44 5.27
C ALA A 58 14.80 11.60 5.07
N GLY A 59 14.28 12.81 5.31
CA GLY A 59 12.86 13.11 5.20
C GLY A 59 12.34 12.95 3.79
N GLY A 60 13.06 13.47 2.79
CA GLY A 60 12.68 13.38 1.38
C GLY A 60 12.66 11.95 0.87
N VAL A 61 13.72 11.17 1.12
CA VAL A 61 13.80 9.77 0.67
C VAL A 61 12.79 8.90 1.41
N PHE A 62 12.68 9.03 2.73
CA PHE A 62 11.69 8.28 3.52
C PHE A 62 10.26 8.58 3.05
N PHE A 63 9.92 9.85 2.87
CA PHE A 63 8.60 10.26 2.40
C PHE A 63 8.30 9.71 1.00
N ALA A 64 9.23 9.84 0.05
CA ALA A 64 9.03 9.36 -1.32
C ALA A 64 8.82 7.83 -1.37
N LEU A 65 9.61 7.07 -0.61
CA LEU A 65 9.48 5.61 -0.54
C LEU A 65 8.20 5.17 0.17
N MET A 66 7.81 5.85 1.25
CA MET A 66 6.54 5.61 1.93
C MET A 66 5.35 5.95 1.04
N LEU A 67 5.39 7.06 0.31
CA LEU A 67 4.35 7.45 -0.62
C LEU A 67 4.20 6.41 -1.74
N THR A 68 5.31 5.99 -2.33
CA THR A 68 5.32 4.94 -3.37
C THR A 68 4.73 3.64 -2.84
N SER A 69 5.12 3.22 -1.64
CA SER A 69 4.62 2.00 -0.99
C SER A 69 3.14 2.09 -0.65
N ALA A 70 2.68 3.25 -0.15
CA ALA A 70 1.28 3.49 0.18
C ALA A 70 0.39 3.39 -1.06
N LEU A 71 0.79 4.03 -2.16
CA LEU A 71 0.07 3.97 -3.42
C LEU A 71 -0.01 2.54 -3.96
N MET A 72 1.10 1.81 -3.95
CA MET A 72 1.13 0.40 -4.33
C MET A 72 0.18 -0.44 -3.44
N GLY A 73 0.19 -0.21 -2.13
CA GLY A 73 -0.70 -0.89 -1.19
C GLY A 73 -2.19 -0.58 -1.42
N LEU A 74 -2.51 0.66 -1.76
CA LEU A 74 -3.87 1.07 -2.11
C LEU A 74 -4.36 0.42 -3.41
N VAL A 75 -3.47 0.26 -4.42
CA VAL A 75 -3.80 -0.46 -5.66
C VAL A 75 -4.15 -1.94 -5.37
N PHE A 76 -3.43 -2.58 -4.46
CA PHE A 76 -3.76 -3.95 -4.04
C PHE A 76 -5.08 -4.04 -3.26
N LEU A 77 -5.37 -3.06 -2.40
CA LEU A 77 -6.67 -2.99 -1.73
C LEU A 77 -7.83 -2.76 -2.72
N SER A 78 -7.60 -1.93 -3.74
CA SER A 78 -8.58 -1.63 -4.78
C SER A 78 -8.97 -2.91 -5.53
N SER A 79 -7.98 -3.66 -6.00
CA SER A 79 -8.19 -4.93 -6.73
C SER A 79 -8.71 -6.07 -5.85
N GLY A 80 -8.24 -6.18 -4.61
CA GLY A 80 -8.62 -7.26 -3.69
C GLY A 80 -9.96 -7.09 -2.97
N SER A 81 -10.66 -5.98 -3.20
CA SER A 81 -11.92 -5.66 -2.49
C SER A 81 -13.15 -6.43 -2.99
N GLY A 82 -13.02 -7.22 -4.06
CA GLY A 82 -14.13 -7.97 -4.67
C GLY A 82 -15.14 -7.08 -5.40
N HIS A 83 -14.83 -5.81 -5.66
CA HIS A 83 -15.71 -4.89 -6.39
C HIS A 83 -16.09 -5.45 -7.77
N ASP A 84 -15.13 -6.08 -8.46
CA ASP A 84 -15.32 -6.64 -9.79
C ASP A 84 -16.07 -7.99 -9.76
N ASP A 85 -16.01 -8.72 -8.64
CA ASP A 85 -16.75 -9.98 -8.43
C ASP A 85 -18.25 -9.74 -8.14
N CYS A 86 -18.64 -8.50 -7.82
CA CYS A 86 -20.04 -8.12 -7.54
C CYS A 86 -20.82 -7.77 -8.81
N ILE A 87 -20.19 -7.76 -9.98
CA ILE A 87 -20.82 -7.41 -11.24
C ILE A 87 -21.66 -8.62 -11.70
N ASP A 88 -22.98 -8.54 -11.53
CA ASP A 88 -23.95 -9.50 -12.11
C ASP A 88 -23.81 -9.43 -13.63
N ASP A 89 -23.18 -10.42 -14.26
CA ASP A 89 -22.94 -10.47 -15.71
C ASP A 89 -24.26 -10.78 -16.43
N PRO A 90 -24.89 -9.80 -17.13
CA PRO A 90 -26.15 -10.01 -17.81
C PRO A 90 -26.04 -11.01 -18.97
N VAL A 91 -24.83 -11.23 -19.52
CA VAL A 91 -24.61 -12.15 -20.64
C VAL A 91 -24.64 -13.60 -20.18
N SER A 92 -24.22 -13.88 -18.93
CA SER A 92 -24.27 -15.23 -18.36
C SER A 92 -25.70 -15.77 -18.20
N ARG A 93 -26.69 -14.88 -18.03
CA ARG A 93 -28.11 -15.23 -17.95
C ARG A 93 -28.68 -15.71 -19.29
N ASP A 94 -28.17 -15.18 -20.41
CA ASP A 94 -28.68 -15.46 -21.75
C ASP A 94 -28.06 -16.73 -22.38
N ILE A 95 -27.08 -17.38 -21.73
CA ILE A 95 -26.41 -18.60 -22.20
C ILE A 95 -26.84 -19.85 -21.38
N SER A 96 -27.96 -19.79 -20.66
CA SER A 96 -28.59 -21.01 -20.12
C SER A 96 -29.25 -21.78 -21.27
N PRO A 97 -28.75 -22.96 -21.69
CA PRO A 97 -29.31 -23.74 -22.79
C PRO A 97 -30.44 -24.61 -22.25
N ASP A 98 -31.55 -23.98 -21.94
CA ASP A 98 -32.83 -24.63 -21.67
C ASP A 98 -33.99 -23.88 -22.36
N GLU A 99 -33.85 -23.71 -23.68
CA GLU A 99 -34.91 -23.93 -24.69
C GLU A 99 -34.32 -24.34 -26.03
#